data_AF-A0A3P1UK98-F1
#
_entry.id   AF-A0A3P1UK98-F1
#
_cell.length_a   1.000
_cell.length_b   1.000
_cell.length_c   1.000
_cell.angle_alpha   90.00
_cell.angle_beta   90.00
_cell.angle_gamma   90.00
#
_symmetry.space_group_name_H-M   'P 1'
#
loop_
_entity.id
_entity.type
_entity.pdbx_description
1 polymer ?
#
loop_
_entity_poly.entity_id
_entity_poly.type
_entity_poly.pdbx_seq_one_letter_code
_entity_poly.pdbx_strand_id
1 'polypeptide(L)'
;MFFLGLLFSTLFIFWTILTIFEVAIIHSMKVSTFKYIKLLKFLEIFYVISKITSINFYLHIGPKVFSYLIYLLFIIIYFGILIYDFCKKKITKKDFIIYFIYFFIDTVLAYLSLIIAFFFSALSA
;
A
#
# COMPACT_ATOMS: atom_id res chain seq x y z
N MET A 1 -9.64 -14.83 -19.39
CA MET A 1 -8.19 -14.56 -19.44
C MET A 1 -7.84 -13.21 -20.06
N PHE A 2 -8.29 -12.89 -21.28
CA PHE A 2 -7.98 -11.61 -21.96
C PHE A 2 -8.41 -10.34 -21.20
N PHE A 3 -9.65 -10.29 -20.70
CA PHE A 3 -10.16 -9.15 -19.93
C PHE A 3 -9.42 -8.93 -18.60
N LEU A 4 -9.02 -10.01 -17.93
CA LEU A 4 -8.28 -9.94 -16.67
C LEU A 4 -6.84 -9.43 -16.88
N GLY A 5 -6.20 -9.81 -18.00
CA GLY A 5 -4.89 -9.30 -18.41
C GLY A 5 -4.91 -7.80 -18.72
N LEU A 6 -5.97 -7.31 -19.36
CA LEU A 6 -6.19 -5.88 -19.60
C LEU A 6 -6.35 -5.09 -18.29
N LEU A 7 -7.10 -5.61 -17.33
CA LEU A 7 -7.26 -5.03 -15.99
C LEU A 7 -5.92 -4.96 -15.24
N PHE A 8 -5.14 -6.03 -15.28
CA PHE A 8 -3.80 -6.07 -14.66
C PHE A 8 -2.86 -5.04 -15.28
N SER A 9 -2.82 -4.95 -16.62
CA SER A 9 -1.99 -3.97 -17.33
C SER A 9 -2.38 -2.53 -16.98
N THR A 10 -3.69 -2.24 -16.88
CA THR A 10 -4.19 -0.91 -16.51
C THR A 10 -3.75 -0.52 -15.08
N LEU A 11 -3.84 -1.46 -14.13
CA LEU A 11 -3.36 -1.23 -12.76
C LEU A 11 -1.86 -1.01 -12.69
N PHE A 12 -1.08 -1.74 -13.49
CA PHE A 12 0.37 -1.58 -13.53
C PHE A 12 0.79 -0.19 -14.05
N ILE A 13 0.09 0.30 -15.08
CA ILE A 13 0.29 1.67 -15.58
C ILE A 13 -0.08 2.69 -14.50
N PHE A 14 -1.22 2.51 -13.82
CA PHE A 14 -1.67 3.41 -12.77
C PHE A 14 -0.70 3.46 -11.59
N TRP A 15 -0.19 2.30 -11.16
CA TRP A 15 0.83 2.19 -10.12
C TRP A 15 2.11 2.94 -10.52
N THR A 16 2.59 2.76 -11.75
CA THR A 16 3.79 3.44 -12.26
C THR A 16 3.63 4.96 -12.24
N ILE A 17 2.48 5.48 -12.70
CA ILE A 17 2.18 6.92 -12.68
C ILE A 17 2.17 7.43 -11.24
N LEU A 18 1.57 6.67 -10.32
CA LEU A 18 1.51 7.01 -8.91
C LEU A 18 2.92 7.11 -8.30
N THR A 19 3.81 6.17 -8.60
CA THR A 19 5.20 6.19 -8.11
C THR A 19 5.96 7.41 -8.61
N ILE A 20 5.79 7.80 -9.88
CA ILE A 20 6.42 8.99 -10.45
C ILE A 20 5.90 10.26 -9.78
N PHE A 21 4.58 10.33 -9.58
CA PHE A 21 3.94 11.46 -8.90
C PHE A 21 4.39 11.58 -7.44
N GLU A 22 4.56 10.45 -6.76
CA GLU A 22 5.09 10.38 -5.40
C GLU A 22 6.51 10.95 -5.33
N VAL A 23 7.41 10.51 -6.24
CA VAL A 23 8.78 11.02 -6.35
C VAL A 23 8.81 12.53 -6.63
N ALA A 24 7.95 13.01 -7.52
CA ALA A 24 7.85 14.43 -7.82
C ALA A 24 7.38 15.26 -6.61
N ILE A 25 6.40 14.77 -5.86
CA ILE A 25 5.91 15.43 -4.64
C ILE A 25 6.97 15.42 -3.54
N ILE A 26 7.68 14.30 -3.36
CA ILE A 26 8.79 14.18 -2.40
C ILE A 26 9.85 15.26 -2.68
N HIS A 27 10.24 15.41 -3.94
CA HIS A 27 11.23 16.42 -4.35
C HIS A 27 10.73 17.86 -4.10
N SER A 28 9.41 18.08 -4.12
CA SER A 28 8.82 19.39 -3.91
C SER A 28 8.60 19.75 -2.43
N MET A 29 8.68 18.78 -1.49
CA MET A 29 8.38 19.00 -0.07
C MET A 29 9.64 19.16 0.81
N LYS A 30 9.52 19.92 1.92
CA LYS A 30 10.61 20.12 2.91
C LYS A 30 10.90 18.83 3.69
N VAL A 31 12.18 18.57 3.97
CA VAL A 31 12.75 17.35 4.63
C VAL A 31 11.94 16.77 5.82
N SER A 32 11.21 17.57 6.60
CA SER A 32 10.38 17.09 7.72
C SER A 32 9.15 16.27 7.30
N THR A 33 8.71 16.36 6.04
CA THR A 33 7.56 15.61 5.49
C THR A 33 7.91 14.18 5.08
N PHE A 34 9.20 13.86 4.93
CA PHE A 34 9.66 12.53 4.51
C PHE A 34 9.23 11.39 5.43
N LYS A 35 8.92 11.69 6.70
CA LYS A 35 8.55 10.69 7.70
C LYS A 35 7.38 9.80 7.23
N TYR A 36 6.33 10.40 6.65
CA TYR A 36 5.10 9.67 6.30
C TYR A 36 5.25 8.87 5.01
N ILE A 37 5.94 9.44 4.02
CA ILE A 37 6.22 8.77 2.74
C ILE A 37 7.17 7.59 2.96
N LYS A 38 8.18 7.75 3.83
CA LYS A 38 9.08 6.67 4.22
C LYS A 38 8.35 5.55 4.97
N LEU A 39 7.40 5.90 5.83
CA LEU A 39 6.55 4.93 6.54
C LEU A 39 5.65 4.17 5.56
N LEU A 40 5.09 4.86 4.56
CA LEU A 40 4.22 4.29 3.54
C LEU A 40 4.98 3.28 2.65
N LYS A 41 6.17 3.65 2.17
CA LYS A 41 7.05 2.73 1.41
C LYS A 41 7.52 1.54 2.23
N PHE A 42 7.80 1.75 3.53
CA PHE A 42 8.12 0.63 4.42
C PHE A 42 6.93 -0.32 4.54
N LEU A 43 5.71 0.21 4.63
CA LEU A 43 4.46 -0.58 4.65
C LEU A 43 4.32 -1.43 3.37
N GLU A 44 4.59 -0.83 2.21
CA GLU A 44 4.49 -1.49 0.90
C GLU A 44 5.52 -2.61 0.76
N ILE A 45 6.78 -2.36 1.09
CA ILE A 45 7.85 -3.37 1.08
C ILE A 45 7.55 -4.49 2.08
N PHE A 46 7.11 -4.13 3.29
CA PHE A 46 6.76 -5.08 4.33
C PHE A 46 5.58 -5.97 3.92
N TYR A 47 4.58 -5.42 3.21
CA TYR A 47 3.47 -6.18 2.64
C TYR A 47 3.96 -7.20 1.59
N VAL A 48 4.84 -6.77 0.68
CA VAL A 48 5.42 -7.65 -0.35
C VAL A 48 6.24 -8.79 0.30
N ILE A 49 7.11 -8.46 1.26
CA ILE A 49 7.90 -9.46 2.00
C ILE A 49 6.98 -10.42 2.76
N SER A 50 5.98 -9.91 3.49
CA SER A 50 5.02 -10.74 4.23
C SER A 50 4.30 -11.73 3.32
N LYS A 51 3.97 -11.30 2.10
CA LYS A 51 3.31 -12.14 1.09
C LYS A 51 4.27 -13.20 0.53
N ILE A 52 5.53 -12.85 0.23
CA ILE A 52 6.56 -13.80 -0.22
C ILE A 52 6.83 -14.85 0.88
N THR A 53 6.98 -14.43 2.13
CA THR A 53 7.16 -15.35 3.27
C THR A 53 5.91 -16.22 3.48
N SER A 54 4.71 -15.68 3.30
CA SER A 54 3.44 -16.42 3.37
C SER A 54 3.30 -17.46 2.25
N ILE A 55 3.82 -17.18 1.04
CA ILE A 55 3.90 -18.13 -0.08
C ILE A 55 4.83 -19.31 0.27
N ASN A 56 5.94 -19.07 0.95
CA ASN A 56 6.86 -20.15 1.33
C ASN A 56 6.34 -21.01 2.51
N PHE A 57 5.47 -20.43 3.35
CA PHE A 57 4.83 -21.11 4.49
C PHE A 57 3.59 -21.95 4.11
N TYR A 58 3.20 -22.00 2.84
CA TYR A 58 2.02 -22.71 2.36
C TYR A 58 2.03 -24.23 2.61
N LEU A 59 3.20 -24.79 2.95
CA LEU A 59 3.38 -26.21 3.27
C LEU A 59 3.02 -26.57 4.73
N HIS A 60 2.81 -25.61 5.63
CA HIS A 60 2.42 -25.88 7.01
C HIS A 60 1.45 -24.82 7.56
N ILE A 61 0.15 -25.17 7.53
CA ILE A 61 -0.96 -24.70 8.39
C ILE A 61 -1.05 -23.18 8.67
N GLY A 62 -2.11 -22.54 8.14
CA GLY A 62 -2.67 -21.29 8.69
C GLY A 62 -1.99 -19.91 8.47
N PRO A 63 -1.08 -19.66 7.50
CA PRO A 63 -0.31 -18.40 7.41
C PRO A 63 -1.05 -17.23 6.73
N LYS A 64 -2.13 -17.49 5.97
CA LYS A 64 -2.84 -16.43 5.22
C LYS A 64 -3.47 -15.39 6.14
N VAL A 65 -4.23 -15.82 7.14
CA VAL A 65 -4.98 -14.93 8.05
C VAL A 65 -4.02 -14.05 8.87
N PHE A 66 -2.87 -14.61 9.27
CA PHE A 66 -1.86 -13.90 10.05
C PHE A 66 -1.19 -12.76 9.27
N SER A 67 -0.86 -12.97 7.99
CA SER A 67 -0.28 -11.92 7.15
C SER A 67 -1.26 -10.75 6.92
N TYR A 68 -2.55 -11.03 6.76
CA TYR A 68 -3.56 -9.97 6.64
C TYR A 68 -3.74 -9.20 7.94
N LEU A 69 -3.76 -9.89 9.09
CA LEU A 69 -3.83 -9.25 10.40
C LEU A 69 -2.66 -8.29 10.64
N ILE A 70 -1.45 -8.70 10.30
CA ILE A 70 -0.27 -7.83 10.42
C ILE A 70 -0.41 -6.60 9.50
N TYR A 71 -0.80 -6.79 8.25
CA TYR A 71 -0.98 -5.67 7.32
C TYR A 71 -2.05 -4.68 7.81
N LEU A 72 -3.16 -5.18 8.35
CA LEU A 72 -4.24 -4.37 8.90
C LEU A 72 -3.78 -3.61 10.16
N LEU A 73 -2.97 -4.24 11.02
CA LEU A 73 -2.33 -3.58 12.16
C LEU A 73 -1.45 -2.40 11.70
N PHE A 74 -0.65 -2.60 10.67
CA PHE A 74 0.21 -1.58 10.08
C PHE A 74 -0.58 -0.40 9.48
N ILE A 75 -1.69 -0.68 8.81
CA ILE A 75 -2.65 0.34 8.32
C ILE A 75 -3.17 1.19 9.49
N ILE A 76 -3.61 0.55 10.59
CA ILE A 76 -4.11 1.25 11.78
C ILE A 76 -3.01 2.10 12.43
N ILE A 77 -1.78 1.56 12.54
CA ILE A 77 -0.64 2.29 13.11
C ILE A 77 -0.31 3.52 12.27
N TYR A 78 -0.21 3.39 10.95
CA TYR A 78 0.04 4.51 10.04
C TYR A 78 -1.03 5.59 10.22
N PHE A 79 -2.30 5.18 10.20
CA PHE A 79 -3.43 6.09 10.33
C PHE A 79 -3.47 6.80 11.69
N GLY A 80 -3.17 6.07 12.76
CA GLY A 80 -3.04 6.62 14.11
C GLY A 80 -1.94 7.68 14.22
N ILE A 81 -0.78 7.45 13.60
CA ILE A 81 0.32 8.43 13.55
C ILE A 81 -0.10 9.69 12.78
N LEU A 82 -0.80 9.51 11.66
CA LEU A 82 -1.29 10.62 10.83
C LEU A 82 -2.27 11.52 11.61
N ILE A 83 -3.25 10.91 12.29
CA ILE A 83 -4.21 11.64 13.15
C ILE A 83 -3.49 12.29 14.33
N TYR A 84 -2.57 11.59 14.98
CA TYR A 84 -1.83 12.12 16.13
C TYR A 84 -1.04 13.38 15.76
N ASP A 85 -0.28 13.33 14.68
CA ASP A 85 0.54 14.46 14.25
C ASP A 85 -0.32 15.63 13.70
N PHE A 86 -1.51 15.35 13.15
CA PHE A 86 -2.52 16.36 12.81
C PHE A 86 -3.10 17.04 14.06
N CYS A 87 -3.55 16.26 15.05
CA CYS A 87 -4.06 16.77 16.33
C CYS A 87 -3.01 17.61 17.06
N LYS A 88 -1.73 17.22 16.98
CA LYS A 88 -0.62 17.97 17.58
C LYS A 88 -0.18 19.18 16.75
N LYS A 89 -0.86 19.49 15.64
CA LYS A 89 -0.56 20.60 14.71
C LYS A 89 0.86 20.55 14.13
N LYS A 90 1.47 19.37 14.04
CA LYS A 90 2.79 19.20 13.42
C LYS A 90 2.74 19.23 11.90
N ILE A 91 1.58 18.92 11.32
CA ILE A 91 1.31 18.96 9.88
C ILE A 91 0.15 19.92 9.60
N THR A 92 0.18 20.57 8.43
CA THR A 92 -0.91 21.48 8.03
C THR A 92 -2.11 20.69 7.52
N LYS A 93 -3.28 21.34 7.43
CA LYS A 93 -4.48 20.74 6.80
C LYS A 93 -4.22 20.28 5.36
N LYS A 94 -3.40 21.03 4.61
CA LYS A 94 -3.05 20.69 3.23
C LYS A 94 -2.22 19.41 3.19
N ASP A 95 -1.18 19.32 4.02
CA ASP A 95 -0.31 18.14 4.08
C ASP A 95 -1.07 16.90 4.54
N PHE A 96 -1.95 17.04 5.54
CA PHE A 96 -2.80 15.96 6.00
C PHE A 96 -3.67 15.39 4.87
N ILE A 97 -4.31 16.24 4.07
CA ILE A 97 -5.12 15.81 2.92
C ILE A 97 -4.26 15.05 1.91
N ILE A 98 -3.06 15.55 1.60
CA ILE A 98 -2.16 14.88 0.64
C ILE A 98 -1.78 13.48 1.16
N TYR A 99 -1.29 13.35 2.40
CA TYR A 99 -0.91 12.05 2.95
C TYR A 99 -2.09 11.10 3.08
N PHE A 100 -3.25 11.61 3.47
CA PHE A 100 -4.47 10.82 3.58
C PHE A 100 -4.89 10.24 2.22
N ILE A 101 -4.86 11.07 1.17
CA ILE A 101 -5.18 10.63 -0.20
C ILE A 101 -4.18 9.57 -0.67
N TYR A 102 -2.87 9.79 -0.46
CA TYR A 102 -1.85 8.79 -0.82
C TYR A 102 -2.07 7.46 -0.12
N PHE A 103 -2.23 7.49 1.20
CA PHE A 103 -2.49 6.30 2.00
C PHE A 103 -3.74 5.55 1.54
N PHE A 104 -4.82 6.28 1.23
CA PHE A 104 -6.05 5.69 0.75
C PHE A 104 -5.88 5.05 -0.63
N ILE A 105 -5.26 5.76 -1.59
CA ILE A 105 -5.03 5.25 -2.95
C ILE A 105 -4.14 4.00 -2.90
N ASP A 106 -3.03 4.02 -2.15
CA ASP A 106 -2.13 2.86 -2.04
C ASP A 106 -2.82 1.65 -1.42
N THR A 107 -3.60 1.87 -0.36
CA THR A 107 -4.34 0.79 0.30
C THR A 107 -5.39 0.17 -0.64
N VAL A 108 -6.14 1.01 -1.37
CA VAL A 108 -7.14 0.54 -2.35
C VAL A 108 -6.45 -0.19 -3.49
N LEU A 109 -5.34 0.33 -4.02
CA LEU A 109 -4.59 -0.26 -5.11
C LEU A 109 -4.00 -1.64 -4.73
N ALA A 110 -3.44 -1.74 -3.52
CA ALA A 110 -2.93 -3.01 -2.99
C ALA A 110 -4.04 -4.06 -2.85
N TYR A 111 -5.21 -3.66 -2.35
CA TYR A 111 -6.37 -4.53 -2.21
C TYR A 111 -6.94 -4.99 -3.56
N LEU A 112 -7.04 -4.08 -4.53
CA LEU A 112 -7.55 -4.40 -5.87
C LEU A 112 -6.60 -5.32 -6.64
N SER A 113 -5.30 -5.09 -6.50
CA SER A 113 -4.24 -5.95 -7.04
C SER A 113 -4.31 -7.37 -6.45
N LEU A 114 -4.66 -7.49 -5.16
CA LEU A 114 -4.87 -8.79 -4.52
C LEU A 114 -6.09 -9.54 -5.10
N ILE A 115 -7.21 -8.84 -5.28
CA ILE A 115 -8.43 -9.43 -5.85
C ILE A 115 -8.14 -9.99 -7.25
N ILE A 116 -7.48 -9.21 -8.11
CA ILE A 116 -7.16 -9.64 -9.46
C ILE A 116 -6.16 -10.80 -9.46
N ALA A 117 -5.14 -10.78 -8.60
CA ALA A 117 -4.22 -11.90 -8.46
C ALA A 117 -4.92 -13.19 -8.03
N PHE A 118 -5.89 -13.10 -7.11
CA PHE A 118 -6.70 -14.25 -6.69
C PHE A 118 -7.53 -14.81 -7.86
N PHE A 119 -8.28 -13.96 -8.58
CA PHE A 119 -9.06 -14.37 -9.73
C PHE A 119 -8.20 -14.93 -10.87
N PHE A 120 -7.00 -14.38 -11.08
CA PHE A 120 -6.06 -14.91 -12.07
C PHE A 120 -5.61 -16.33 -11.71
N SER A 121 -5.20 -16.55 -10.44
CA SER A 121 -4.76 -17.86 -9.97
C SER A 121 -5.86 -18.93 -9.99
N ALA A 122 -7.11 -18.53 -9.76
CA ALA A 122 -8.26 -19.45 -9.75
C ALA A 122 -8.72 -19.85 -11.16
N LEU A 123 -8.46 -19.02 -12.17
CA LEU A 123 -8.84 -19.28 -13.57
C LEU A 123 -7.73 -20.02 -14.36
N SER A 124 -6.51 -20.06 -13.83
CA SER A 124 -5.35 -20.74 -14.43
C SER A 124 -5.09 -22.16 -13.91
N ALA A 125 -5.90 -22.63 -12.95
CA ALA A 125 -5.88 -23.99 -12.40
C ALA A 125 -6.99 -24.83 -13.02
#